data_AF-A0A8S3S4U8-F1
#
_entry.id   AF-A0A8S3S4U8-F1
#
_cell.length_a   1.000
_cell.length_b   1.000
_cell.length_c   1.000
_cell.angle_alpha   90.00
_cell.angle_beta   90.00
_cell.angle_gamma   90.00
#
_symmetry.space_group_name_H-M   'P 1'
#
loop_
_entity.id
_entity.type
_entity.pdbx_description
1 polymer ?
#
loop_
_entity_poly.entity_id
_entity_poly.type
_entity_poly.pdbx_seq_one_letter_code
_entity_poly.pdbx_strand_id
1 'polypeptide(L)'
;MNWKSGLRPVCVGAPQVNLKIGVAVRQMIDLDEPNQRMKINLWIRLKWNDCSLQWSPSDFNDTEYIVVPISRIWTPDLTLYDSLTTGMYGMDKYRALVYSDGSIHYNFPTIIEVICPIDVTSFPFDTQICSLKFGSWVYHGHQLDIQPSQSPIDLSSMKSNVEWHIPNIEVEKNVVTYGCCPEPYPDVTFYIHIERKPAYYVTNIIIPSIMITSIGVLCFLLPVDSGEKASLVIMITLAMSVFQLLVADKLPPSAEATPWIMFFFNFILGMSAITTTIQVAVINIYYRGEKEVPEWIKKGIIVPLCLMMFVKIPGNPSSTCCNEVFICSILYNS
;
A
#
# COMPACT_ATOMS: atom_id res chain seq x y z
N MET A 1 -36.52 -19.03 36.73
CA MET A 1 -36.57 -17.67 36.15
C MET A 1 -36.71 -17.81 34.64
N ASN A 2 -37.65 -17.08 34.03
CA ASN A 2 -37.86 -17.06 32.58
C ASN A 2 -36.84 -16.12 31.93
N TRP A 3 -35.66 -16.65 31.62
CA TRP A 3 -34.58 -15.92 30.97
C TRP A 3 -34.97 -15.55 29.51
N LYS A 4 -34.69 -14.32 29.08
CA LYS A 4 -34.99 -13.81 27.73
C LYS A 4 -33.73 -13.26 27.07
N SER A 5 -33.30 -13.90 25.99
CA SER A 5 -32.11 -13.51 25.19
C SER A 5 -32.12 -12.09 24.66
N GLY A 6 -33.31 -11.50 24.44
CA GLY A 6 -33.46 -10.17 23.85
C GLY A 6 -33.32 -9.01 24.83
N LEU A 7 -33.24 -9.26 26.14
CA LEU A 7 -33.16 -8.19 27.15
C LEU A 7 -31.72 -7.94 27.56
N ARG A 8 -31.31 -6.67 27.52
CA ARG A 8 -30.01 -6.22 28.01
C ARG A 8 -29.86 -6.58 29.50
N PRO A 9 -28.73 -7.18 29.92
CA PRO A 9 -28.51 -7.56 31.31
C PRO A 9 -28.16 -6.32 32.13
N VAL A 10 -29.14 -5.83 32.88
CA VAL A 10 -28.96 -4.68 33.77
C VAL A 10 -28.83 -5.16 35.20
N CYS A 11 -27.69 -4.90 35.81
CA CYS A 11 -27.40 -5.32 37.17
C CYS A 11 -27.76 -4.22 38.17
N VAL A 12 -28.13 -4.62 39.39
CA VAL A 12 -28.50 -3.67 40.45
C VAL A 12 -27.30 -2.77 40.74
N GLY A 13 -27.48 -1.45 40.59
CA GLY A 13 -26.41 -0.46 40.77
C GLY A 13 -25.47 -0.28 39.56
N ALA A 14 -25.63 -1.04 38.48
CA ALA A 14 -24.87 -0.92 37.24
C ALA A 14 -25.82 -0.83 36.04
N PRO A 15 -26.39 0.37 35.77
CA PRO A 15 -27.37 0.55 34.71
C PRO A 15 -26.79 0.41 33.30
N GLN A 16 -25.47 0.40 33.16
CA GLN A 16 -24.68 0.37 31.92
C GLN A 16 -23.94 -0.97 31.80
N VAL A 17 -23.97 -1.57 30.61
CA VAL A 17 -23.19 -2.78 30.34
C VAL A 17 -21.80 -2.39 29.90
N ASN A 18 -20.77 -2.87 30.59
CA ASN A 18 -19.37 -2.64 30.21
C ASN A 18 -18.89 -3.77 29.30
N LEU A 19 -18.68 -3.44 28.03
CA LEU A 19 -18.13 -4.32 27.01
C LEU A 19 -16.64 -4.05 26.82
N LYS A 20 -15.81 -5.03 27.14
CA LYS A 20 -14.37 -4.99 26.84
C LYS A 20 -14.10 -5.66 25.50
N ILE A 21 -13.37 -4.98 24.62
CA ILE A 21 -12.96 -5.49 23.31
C ILE A 21 -11.44 -5.62 23.21
N GLY A 22 -10.99 -6.71 22.60
CA GLY A 22 -9.61 -6.87 22.14
C GLY A 22 -9.59 -7.59 20.80
N VAL A 23 -8.50 -7.41 20.05
CA VAL A 23 -8.29 -7.96 18.72
C VAL A 23 -6.96 -8.71 18.70
N ALA A 24 -6.99 -9.95 18.21
CA ALA A 24 -5.77 -10.66 17.85
C ALA A 24 -5.65 -10.75 16.33
N VAL A 25 -4.58 -10.17 15.78
CA VAL A 25 -4.34 -10.19 14.33
C VAL A 25 -3.75 -11.54 13.95
N ARG A 26 -4.42 -12.26 13.04
CA ARG A 26 -3.97 -13.59 12.59
C ARG A 26 -3.25 -13.49 11.27
N GLN A 27 -3.77 -12.70 10.33
CA GLN A 27 -3.17 -12.53 9.02
C GLN A 27 -3.72 -11.27 8.36
N MET A 28 -2.82 -10.45 7.83
CA MET A 28 -3.15 -9.44 6.83
C MET A 28 -3.31 -10.16 5.49
N ILE A 29 -4.53 -10.16 4.96
CA ILE A 29 -4.87 -10.93 3.75
C ILE A 29 -4.51 -10.12 2.53
N ASP A 30 -5.00 -8.89 2.45
CA ASP A 30 -4.86 -8.04 1.27
C ASP A 30 -5.05 -6.56 1.62
N LEU A 31 -4.41 -5.69 0.83
CA LEU A 31 -4.64 -4.25 0.81
C LEU A 31 -4.77 -3.85 -0.65
N ASP A 32 -6.00 -3.69 -1.10
CA ASP A 32 -6.33 -3.26 -2.46
C ASP A 32 -6.20 -1.74 -2.52
N GLU A 33 -5.03 -1.26 -2.95
CA GLU A 33 -4.74 0.17 -3.00
C GLU A 33 -5.63 0.90 -4.00
N PRO A 34 -5.82 0.40 -5.25
CA PRO A 34 -6.70 1.03 -6.22
C PRO A 34 -8.14 1.23 -5.73
N ASN A 35 -8.68 0.24 -5.01
CA ASN A 35 -10.06 0.30 -4.51
C ASN A 35 -10.16 0.82 -3.06
N GLN A 36 -9.05 1.16 -2.41
CA GLN A 36 -8.95 1.65 -1.03
C GLN A 36 -9.59 0.69 -0.01
N ARG A 37 -9.26 -0.61 -0.09
CA ARG A 37 -9.86 -1.65 0.76
C ARG A 37 -8.81 -2.47 1.47
N MET A 38 -8.99 -2.66 2.76
CA MET A 38 -8.17 -3.58 3.55
C MET A 38 -8.97 -4.82 3.92
N LYS A 39 -8.35 -5.99 3.74
CA LYS A 39 -8.89 -7.29 4.17
C LYS A 39 -7.99 -7.95 5.19
N ILE A 40 -8.54 -8.26 6.36
CA ILE A 40 -7.75 -8.76 7.49
C ILE A 40 -8.50 -9.86 8.25
N ASN A 41 -7.75 -10.89 8.68
CA ASN A 41 -8.24 -11.99 9.50
C ASN A 41 -7.90 -11.73 10.97
N LEU A 42 -8.94 -11.64 11.79
CA LEU A 42 -8.86 -11.26 13.19
C LEU A 42 -9.57 -12.27 14.06
N TRP A 43 -9.11 -12.38 15.31
CA TRP A 43 -9.92 -12.93 16.39
C TRP A 43 -10.41 -11.79 17.26
N ILE A 44 -11.73 -11.62 17.36
CA ILE A 44 -12.35 -10.60 18.19
C ILE A 44 -12.65 -11.23 19.55
N ARG A 45 -12.14 -10.59 20.61
CA ARG A 45 -12.30 -11.01 21.99
C ARG A 45 -13.21 -10.02 22.71
N LEU A 46 -14.40 -10.48 23.08
CA LEU A 46 -15.38 -9.71 23.82
C LEU A 46 -15.49 -10.26 25.24
N LYS A 47 -15.58 -9.35 26.20
CA LYS A 47 -15.86 -9.66 27.59
C LYS A 47 -16.89 -8.68 28.16
N TRP A 48 -17.99 -9.20 28.67
CA TRP A 48 -18.98 -8.44 29.43
C TRP A 48 -19.48 -9.26 30.61
N ASN A 49 -20.36 -8.68 31.43
CA ASN A 49 -20.93 -9.34 32.59
C ASN A 49 -22.46 -9.42 32.46
N ASP A 50 -23.04 -10.56 32.81
CA ASP A 50 -24.48 -10.77 32.90
C ASP A 50 -24.83 -11.37 34.26
N CYS A 51 -25.36 -10.53 35.16
CA CYS A 51 -25.78 -10.94 36.50
C CYS A 51 -26.95 -11.93 36.51
N SER A 52 -27.69 -12.08 35.41
CA SER A 52 -28.78 -13.07 35.34
C SER A 52 -28.26 -14.50 35.12
N LEU A 53 -26.99 -14.64 34.76
CA LEU A 53 -26.31 -15.93 34.49
C LEU A 53 -25.32 -16.31 35.59
N GLN A 54 -25.55 -15.86 36.83
CA GLN A 54 -24.72 -16.22 37.99
C GLN A 54 -25.23 -17.50 38.67
N TRP A 55 -24.32 -18.34 39.14
CA TRP A 55 -24.64 -19.52 39.96
C TRP A 55 -23.54 -19.78 40.98
N SER A 56 -23.85 -20.50 42.05
CA SER A 56 -22.83 -21.01 42.98
C SER A 56 -22.25 -22.32 42.43
N PRO A 57 -20.93 -22.44 42.20
CA PRO A 57 -20.32 -23.68 41.72
C PRO A 57 -20.65 -24.89 42.60
N SER A 58 -20.75 -24.68 43.91
CA SER A 58 -21.09 -25.72 44.90
C SER A 58 -22.39 -26.46 44.59
N ASP A 59 -23.34 -25.77 43.95
CA ASP A 59 -24.67 -26.30 43.66
C ASP A 59 -24.67 -27.16 42.38
N PHE A 60 -23.57 -27.11 41.62
CA PHE A 60 -23.42 -27.73 40.30
C PHE A 60 -22.07 -28.45 40.17
N ASN A 61 -21.70 -29.28 41.16
CA ASN A 61 -20.46 -30.09 41.15
C ASN A 61 -19.18 -29.26 40.89
N ASP A 62 -19.06 -28.11 41.54
CA ASP A 62 -17.93 -27.18 41.40
C ASP A 62 -17.69 -26.71 39.96
N THR A 63 -18.74 -26.65 39.14
CA THR A 63 -18.65 -26.17 37.76
C THR A 63 -18.44 -24.65 37.74
N GLU A 64 -17.24 -24.22 37.37
CA GLU A 64 -16.88 -22.80 37.31
C GLU A 64 -17.33 -22.09 36.03
N TYR A 65 -17.46 -22.82 34.92
CA TYR A 65 -17.87 -22.26 33.64
C TYR A 65 -18.64 -23.26 32.77
N ILE A 66 -19.45 -22.74 31.86
CA ILE A 66 -20.20 -23.50 30.86
C ILE A 66 -20.00 -22.92 29.46
N VAL A 67 -20.19 -23.75 28.44
CA VAL A 67 -20.10 -23.34 27.02
C VAL A 67 -21.51 -23.22 26.45
N VAL A 68 -21.88 -22.03 25.98
CA VAL A 68 -23.25 -21.74 25.52
C VAL A 68 -23.23 -21.15 24.11
N PRO A 69 -24.11 -21.60 23.19
CA PRO A 69 -24.29 -20.93 21.89
C PRO A 69 -24.66 -19.45 22.06
N ILE A 70 -24.05 -18.57 21.26
CA ILE A 70 -24.26 -17.12 21.38
C ILE A 70 -25.74 -16.72 21.18
N SER A 71 -26.49 -17.47 20.37
CA SER A 71 -27.94 -17.30 20.16
C SER A 71 -28.81 -17.55 21.40
N ARG A 72 -28.24 -18.20 22.43
CA ARG A 72 -28.90 -18.49 23.71
C ARG A 72 -28.44 -17.58 24.84
N ILE A 73 -27.73 -16.49 24.56
CA ILE A 73 -27.42 -15.44 25.52
C ILE A 73 -27.70 -14.05 24.91
N TRP A 74 -27.87 -13.02 25.74
CA TRP A 74 -27.86 -11.66 25.23
C TRP A 74 -26.46 -11.34 24.72
N THR A 75 -26.38 -10.74 23.53
CA THR A 75 -25.13 -10.40 22.87
C THR A 75 -25.15 -8.92 22.51
N PRO A 76 -24.09 -8.15 22.81
CA PRO A 76 -24.01 -6.76 22.41
C PRO A 76 -23.99 -6.63 20.88
N ASP A 77 -24.59 -5.56 20.37
CA ASP A 77 -24.68 -5.22 18.95
C ASP A 77 -23.39 -4.59 18.42
N LEU A 78 -22.28 -5.32 18.54
CA LEU A 78 -20.98 -4.87 18.06
C LEU A 78 -21.01 -4.68 16.53
N THR A 79 -20.73 -3.45 16.09
CA THR A 79 -20.75 -3.04 14.69
C THR A 79 -19.42 -2.41 14.31
N LEU A 80 -18.95 -2.73 13.11
CA LEU A 80 -17.79 -2.12 12.47
C LEU A 80 -18.29 -1.06 11.49
N TYR A 81 -18.07 0.22 11.79
CA TYR A 81 -18.74 1.32 11.07
C TYR A 81 -18.31 1.44 9.60
N ASP A 82 -17.03 1.28 9.31
CA ASP A 82 -16.47 1.45 7.96
C ASP A 82 -16.37 0.11 7.19
N SER A 83 -17.24 -0.85 7.50
CA SER A 83 -17.21 -2.16 6.85
C SER A 83 -17.82 -2.13 5.44
N LEU A 84 -17.15 -2.81 4.52
CA LEU A 84 -17.63 -3.07 3.15
C LEU A 84 -18.52 -4.32 3.05
N THR A 85 -18.59 -5.10 4.12
CA THR A 85 -19.37 -6.34 4.21
C THR A 85 -20.49 -6.19 5.24
N THR A 86 -21.63 -6.85 5.00
CA THR A 86 -22.75 -6.84 5.95
C THR A 86 -22.45 -7.74 7.16
N GLY A 87 -22.13 -7.08 8.28
CA GLY A 87 -21.84 -7.76 9.55
C GLY A 87 -20.50 -8.49 9.57
N MET A 88 -20.16 -9.07 10.72
CA MET A 88 -18.93 -9.84 10.90
C MET A 88 -19.19 -11.32 10.63
N TYR A 89 -18.53 -11.87 9.60
CA TYR A 89 -18.73 -13.24 9.19
C TYR A 89 -18.47 -14.22 10.34
N GLY A 90 -19.44 -15.11 10.58
CA GLY A 90 -19.31 -16.24 11.50
C GLY A 90 -19.63 -15.94 12.96
N MET A 91 -19.86 -14.68 13.35
CA MET A 91 -20.20 -14.29 14.73
C MET A 91 -21.30 -15.19 15.33
N ASP A 92 -22.43 -15.32 14.65
CA ASP A 92 -23.60 -16.12 15.04
C ASP A 92 -23.34 -17.62 15.25
N LYS A 93 -22.22 -18.17 14.74
CA LYS A 93 -21.91 -19.61 14.77
C LYS A 93 -21.10 -20.05 15.99
N TYR A 94 -20.42 -19.12 16.66
CA TYR A 94 -19.50 -19.46 17.75
C TYR A 94 -20.22 -19.54 19.11
N ARG A 95 -19.53 -20.16 20.08
CA ARG A 95 -20.03 -20.35 21.44
C ARG A 95 -19.25 -19.45 22.40
N ALA A 96 -19.93 -18.95 23.42
CA ALA A 96 -19.33 -18.19 24.49
C ALA A 96 -19.03 -19.08 25.71
N LEU A 97 -18.01 -18.72 26.46
CA LEU A 97 -17.77 -19.21 27.81
C LEU A 97 -18.51 -18.30 28.78
N VAL A 98 -19.38 -18.87 29.59
CA VAL A 98 -20.05 -18.16 30.68
C VAL A 98 -19.45 -18.70 31.97
N TYR A 99 -18.97 -17.82 32.83
CA TYR A 99 -18.43 -18.16 34.15
C TYR A 99 -19.49 -17.99 35.23
N SER A 100 -19.32 -18.70 36.34
CA SER A 100 -20.23 -18.71 37.49
C SER A 100 -20.46 -17.35 38.13
N ASP A 101 -19.50 -16.43 38.00
CA ASP A 101 -19.58 -15.03 38.43
C ASP A 101 -20.41 -14.14 37.47
N GLY A 102 -20.90 -14.69 36.36
CA GLY A 102 -21.65 -13.97 35.32
C GLY A 102 -20.76 -13.36 34.23
N SER A 103 -19.43 -13.49 34.34
CA SER A 103 -18.51 -13.04 33.29
C SER A 103 -18.71 -13.87 32.03
N ILE A 104 -18.89 -13.21 30.90
CA ILE A 104 -19.01 -13.85 29.59
C ILE A 104 -17.78 -13.53 28.77
N HIS A 105 -17.10 -14.57 28.29
CA HIS A 105 -15.98 -14.46 27.36
C HIS A 105 -16.42 -15.03 26.01
N TYR A 106 -16.41 -14.18 24.99
CA TYR A 106 -16.83 -14.56 23.65
C TYR A 106 -15.71 -14.19 22.67
N ASN A 107 -15.06 -15.22 22.15
CA ASN A 107 -13.94 -15.10 21.23
C ASN A 107 -14.32 -15.78 19.92
N PHE A 108 -14.22 -15.06 18.80
CA PHE A 108 -14.55 -15.61 17.49
C PHE A 108 -13.59 -15.11 16.41
N PRO A 109 -13.17 -15.98 15.48
CA PRO A 109 -12.46 -15.57 14.28
C PRO A 109 -13.42 -14.94 13.28
N THR A 110 -12.96 -13.91 12.58
CA THR A 110 -13.68 -13.30 11.47
C THR A 110 -12.71 -12.70 10.46
N ILE A 111 -13.19 -12.57 9.22
CA ILE A 111 -12.48 -11.82 8.18
C ILE A 111 -13.31 -10.58 7.94
N ILE A 112 -12.68 -9.42 8.08
CA ILE A 112 -13.33 -8.14 7.84
C ILE A 112 -12.70 -7.46 6.61
N GLU A 113 -13.55 -6.76 5.88
CA GLU A 113 -13.18 -5.88 4.78
C GLU A 113 -13.66 -4.48 5.14
N VAL A 114 -12.75 -3.51 5.11
CA VAL A 114 -13.00 -2.12 5.50
C VAL A 114 -12.46 -1.15 4.46
N ILE A 115 -13.04 0.04 4.44
CA ILE A 115 -12.48 1.18 3.71
C ILE A 115 -11.20 1.62 4.42
N CYS A 116 -10.12 1.75 3.66
CA CYS A 116 -8.85 2.28 4.15
C CYS A 116 -8.31 3.32 3.17
N PRO A 117 -8.24 4.60 3.56
CA PRO A 117 -7.60 5.63 2.75
C PRO A 117 -6.11 5.31 2.56
N ILE A 118 -5.64 5.35 1.31
CA ILE A 118 -4.26 5.00 0.95
C ILE A 118 -3.51 6.23 0.49
N ASP A 119 -2.31 6.44 1.03
CA ASP A 119 -1.36 7.47 0.62
C ASP A 119 -0.14 6.82 -0.06
N VAL A 120 -0.07 6.95 -1.39
CA VAL A 120 1.01 6.40 -2.22
C VAL A 120 2.11 7.41 -2.55
N THR A 121 2.16 8.58 -1.89
CA THR A 121 3.17 9.62 -2.16
C THR A 121 4.60 9.07 -2.16
N SER A 122 4.95 8.28 -1.15
CA SER A 122 6.30 7.74 -0.92
C SER A 122 6.51 6.32 -1.44
N PHE A 123 5.67 5.86 -2.36
CA PHE A 123 5.77 4.52 -2.95
C PHE A 123 7.18 4.24 -3.53
N PRO A 124 7.78 3.05 -3.32
CA PRO A 124 7.28 1.88 -2.56
C PRO A 124 7.72 1.83 -1.09
N PHE A 125 8.22 2.96 -0.55
CA PHE A 125 8.65 3.10 0.85
C PHE A 125 7.56 3.79 1.68
N ASP A 126 6.31 3.42 1.40
CA ASP A 126 5.11 4.00 1.97
C ASP A 126 4.66 3.27 3.25
N THR A 127 3.96 4.02 4.11
CA THR A 127 3.29 3.49 5.30
C THR A 127 1.83 3.89 5.24
N GLN A 128 0.94 2.93 5.45
CA GLN A 128 -0.50 3.11 5.43
C GLN A 128 -1.06 3.02 6.84
N ILE A 129 -2.13 3.77 7.12
CA ILE A 129 -2.83 3.74 8.41
C ILE A 129 -4.29 3.40 8.13
N CYS A 130 -4.69 2.19 8.48
CA CYS A 130 -6.08 1.73 8.33
C CYS A 130 -6.76 1.68 9.70
N SER A 131 -7.97 2.24 9.81
CA SER A 131 -8.74 2.26 11.05
C SER A 131 -9.82 1.16 11.08
N LEU A 132 -9.93 0.47 12.22
CA LEU A 132 -11.03 -0.43 12.53
C LEU A 132 -11.85 0.15 13.67
N LYS A 133 -12.98 0.78 13.34
CA LYS A 133 -13.85 1.47 14.29
C LYS A 133 -15.00 0.59 14.77
N PHE A 134 -14.90 0.11 16.01
CA PHE A 134 -15.91 -0.75 16.64
C PHE A 134 -16.77 0.03 17.62
N GLY A 135 -18.09 -0.09 17.50
CA GLY A 135 -19.04 0.52 18.42
C GLY A 135 -20.36 -0.23 18.47
N SER A 136 -21.25 0.19 19.36
CA SER A 136 -22.66 -0.20 19.30
C SER A 136 -23.36 0.59 18.20
N TRP A 137 -24.35 -0.01 17.54
CA TRP A 137 -25.15 0.69 16.53
C TRP A 137 -26.39 1.35 17.15
N VAL A 138 -27.04 0.66 18.10
CA VAL A 138 -28.32 1.06 18.67
C VAL A 138 -28.16 1.66 20.07
N TYR A 139 -27.27 1.11 20.90
CA TYR A 139 -27.10 1.57 22.28
C TYR A 139 -26.13 2.75 22.36
N HIS A 140 -26.54 3.79 23.07
CA HIS A 140 -25.67 4.91 23.43
C HIS A 140 -24.85 4.59 24.69
N GLY A 141 -23.92 5.47 25.03
CA GLY A 141 -22.94 5.25 26.10
C GLY A 141 -23.54 4.94 27.45
N HIS A 142 -24.65 5.56 27.84
CA HIS A 142 -25.31 5.27 29.13
C HIS A 142 -25.91 3.85 29.23
N GLN A 143 -26.12 3.17 28.10
CA GLN A 143 -26.65 1.80 28.07
C GLN A 143 -25.54 0.76 27.88
N LEU A 144 -24.57 1.06 27.02
CA LEU A 144 -23.46 0.18 26.69
C LEU A 144 -22.18 1.01 26.58
N ASP A 145 -21.22 0.76 27.47
CA ASP A 145 -19.87 1.30 27.33
C ASP A 145 -18.98 0.28 26.64
N ILE A 146 -18.43 0.63 25.49
CA ILE A 146 -17.33 -0.14 24.91
C ILE A 146 -16.01 0.42 25.40
N GLN A 147 -15.11 -0.47 25.81
CA GLN A 147 -13.79 -0.13 26.35
C GLN A 147 -12.73 -1.08 25.79
N PRO A 148 -11.50 -0.62 25.56
CA PRO A 148 -10.39 -1.52 25.25
C PRO A 148 -10.15 -2.47 26.43
N SER A 149 -9.84 -3.72 26.14
CA SER A 149 -9.40 -4.67 27.16
C SER A 149 -7.99 -4.31 27.69
N GLN A 150 -7.54 -4.95 28.78
CA GLN A 150 -6.20 -4.67 29.35
C GLN A 150 -5.06 -5.00 28.38
N SER A 151 -5.26 -6.01 27.53
CA SER A 151 -4.37 -6.39 26.43
C SER A 151 -5.17 -6.34 25.12
N PRO A 152 -5.47 -5.12 24.62
CA PRO A 152 -6.41 -4.94 23.52
C PRO A 152 -5.88 -5.44 22.18
N ILE A 153 -4.56 -5.61 22.06
CA ILE A 153 -3.89 -6.07 20.84
C ILE A 153 -3.10 -7.34 21.15
N ASP A 154 -3.20 -8.33 20.28
CA ASP A 154 -2.40 -9.54 20.30
C ASP A 154 -1.85 -9.87 18.91
N LEU A 155 -0.54 -9.72 18.73
CA LEU A 155 0.18 -10.02 17.49
C LEU A 155 0.98 -11.34 17.58
N SER A 156 0.92 -12.06 18.70
CA SER A 156 1.78 -13.24 18.99
C SER A 156 1.62 -14.38 18.00
N SER A 157 0.47 -14.41 17.32
CA SER A 157 0.04 -15.47 16.42
C SER A 157 -0.19 -14.97 14.99
N MET A 158 0.31 -13.76 14.71
CA MET A 158 0.23 -13.14 13.39
C MET A 158 1.16 -13.88 12.42
N LYS A 159 0.60 -14.32 11.30
CA LYS A 159 1.36 -14.82 10.17
C LYS A 159 2.03 -13.67 9.44
N SER A 160 3.32 -13.81 9.15
CA SER A 160 4.06 -12.86 8.32
C SER A 160 3.44 -12.79 6.92
N ASN A 161 3.23 -11.59 6.41
CA ASN A 161 2.80 -11.33 5.04
C ASN A 161 4.03 -11.13 4.13
N VAL A 162 3.93 -11.50 2.85
CA VAL A 162 5.04 -11.42 1.89
C VAL A 162 5.35 -9.98 1.49
N GLU A 163 4.32 -9.14 1.39
CA GLU A 163 4.40 -7.77 0.87
C GLU A 163 4.34 -6.73 2.00
N TRP A 164 3.59 -7.02 3.06
CA TRP A 164 3.30 -6.05 4.12
C TRP A 164 3.89 -6.44 5.48
N HIS A 165 4.19 -5.44 6.29
CA HIS A 165 4.63 -5.56 7.66
C HIS A 165 3.74 -4.69 8.56
N ILE A 166 3.32 -5.19 9.72
CA ILE A 166 2.55 -4.41 10.69
C ILE A 166 3.49 -4.11 11.87
N PRO A 167 4.14 -2.93 11.90
CA PRO A 167 5.05 -2.57 12.98
C PRO A 167 4.33 -2.32 14.31
N ASN A 168 3.14 -1.69 14.26
CA ASN A 168 2.41 -1.28 15.44
C ASN A 168 0.90 -1.21 15.16
N ILE A 169 0.11 -1.31 16.24
CA ILE A 169 -1.32 -1.00 16.25
C ILE A 169 -1.59 -0.08 17.43
N GLU A 170 -2.26 1.03 17.20
CA GLU A 170 -2.68 1.96 18.25
C GLU A 170 -4.17 1.73 18.56
N VAL A 171 -4.57 1.93 19.83
CA VAL A 171 -5.96 1.76 20.26
C VAL A 171 -6.42 3.01 20.97
N GLU A 172 -7.53 3.56 20.51
CA GLU A 172 -8.14 4.74 21.11
C GLU A 172 -9.63 4.47 21.43
N LYS A 173 -10.07 4.95 22.59
CA LYS A 173 -11.50 5.02 22.91
C LYS A 173 -11.99 6.42 22.61
N ASN A 174 -12.96 6.53 21.71
CA ASN A 174 -13.60 7.80 21.39
C ASN A 174 -15.01 7.85 21.98
N VAL A 175 -15.49 9.05 22.27
CA VAL A 175 -16.88 9.30 22.65
C VAL A 175 -17.40 10.41 21.76
N VAL A 176 -18.29 10.06 20.84
CA VAL A 176 -18.77 10.97 19.79
C VAL A 176 -20.25 11.21 19.96
N THR A 177 -20.68 12.46 19.90
CA THR A 177 -22.09 12.82 19.76
C THR A 177 -22.39 13.05 18.28
N TYR A 178 -23.28 12.25 17.71
CA TYR A 178 -23.65 12.35 16.30
C TYR A 178 -24.75 13.37 16.09
N GLY A 179 -24.82 13.99 14.91
CA GLY A 179 -25.86 15.00 14.61
C GLY A 179 -27.30 14.47 14.64
N CYS A 180 -27.51 13.15 14.58
CA CYS A 180 -28.82 12.51 14.65
C CYS A 180 -29.37 12.37 16.08
N CYS A 181 -28.50 12.30 17.11
CA CYS A 181 -28.90 11.94 18.47
C CYS A 181 -28.17 12.81 19.51
N PRO A 182 -28.85 13.27 20.57
CA PRO A 182 -28.21 14.07 21.62
C PRO A 182 -27.29 13.26 22.55
N GLU A 183 -27.44 11.94 22.60
CA GLU A 183 -26.65 11.06 23.47
C GLU A 183 -25.24 10.79 22.91
N PRO A 184 -24.23 10.61 23.79
CA PRO A 184 -22.89 10.23 23.37
C PRO A 184 -22.79 8.74 23.03
N TYR A 185 -22.09 8.41 21.95
CA TYR A 185 -21.82 7.04 21.51
C TYR A 185 -20.33 6.73 21.65
N PRO A 186 -19.95 5.77 22.52
CA PRO A 186 -18.57 5.33 22.65
C PRO A 186 -18.19 4.37 21.52
N ASP A 187 -16.97 4.51 21.02
CA ASP A 187 -16.34 3.57 20.10
C ASP A 187 -14.90 3.26 20.52
N VAL A 188 -14.38 2.13 20.08
CA VAL A 188 -12.96 1.77 20.18
C VAL A 188 -12.43 1.60 18.77
N THR A 189 -11.43 2.41 18.42
CA THR A 189 -10.80 2.41 17.12
C THR A 189 -9.39 1.82 17.21
N PHE A 190 -9.09 0.85 16.36
CA PHE A 190 -7.75 0.30 16.19
C PHE A 190 -7.11 0.90 14.94
N TYR A 191 -6.01 1.63 15.10
CA TYR A 191 -5.22 2.17 13.99
C TYR A 191 -4.09 1.20 13.67
N ILE A 192 -4.20 0.52 12.53
CA ILE A 192 -3.20 -0.45 12.07
C ILE A 192 -2.22 0.28 11.17
N HIS A 193 -0.96 0.37 11.62
CA HIS A 193 0.13 0.86 10.79
C HIS A 193 0.63 -0.30 9.92
N ILE A 194 0.73 -0.07 8.62
CA ILE A 194 1.09 -1.09 7.64
C ILE A 194 2.21 -0.54 6.76
N GLU A 195 3.38 -1.16 6.80
CA GLU A 195 4.55 -0.79 6.02
C GLU A 195 4.74 -1.74 4.84
N ARG A 196 5.00 -1.20 3.65
CA ARG A 196 5.32 -2.00 2.46
C ARG A 196 6.76 -2.50 2.52
N LYS A 197 6.99 -3.74 2.07
CA LYS A 197 8.33 -4.29 1.82
C LYS A 197 8.78 -3.89 0.41
N PRO A 198 9.73 -2.96 0.24
CA PRO A 198 10.02 -2.32 -1.05
C PRO A 198 10.82 -3.21 -2.02
N ALA A 199 11.42 -4.31 -1.53
CA ALA A 199 12.40 -5.09 -2.28
C ALA A 199 11.89 -5.56 -3.65
N TYR A 200 10.65 -6.06 -3.73
CA TYR A 200 10.05 -6.51 -4.98
C TYR A 200 9.94 -5.40 -6.02
N TYR A 201 9.52 -4.21 -5.61
CA TYR A 201 9.34 -3.05 -6.48
C TYR A 201 10.69 -2.49 -6.94
N VAL A 202 11.68 -2.44 -6.05
CA VAL A 202 13.02 -2.00 -6.41
C VAL A 202 13.64 -2.94 -7.46
N THR A 203 13.58 -4.25 -7.26
CA THR A 203 14.25 -5.22 -8.14
C THR A 203 13.53 -5.44 -9.47
N ASN A 204 12.19 -5.45 -9.47
CA ASN A 204 11.41 -5.78 -10.67
C ASN A 204 10.87 -4.57 -11.43
N ILE A 205 10.84 -3.38 -10.82
CA ILE A 205 10.29 -2.17 -11.45
C ILE A 205 11.38 -1.12 -11.65
N ILE A 206 12.06 -0.71 -10.58
CA ILE A 206 13.03 0.41 -10.65
C ILE A 206 14.29 0.00 -11.42
N ILE A 207 14.93 -1.12 -11.06
CA ILE A 207 16.18 -1.56 -11.71
C ILE A 207 16.02 -1.78 -13.22
N PRO A 208 15.01 -2.53 -13.73
CA PRO A 208 14.82 -2.73 -15.17
C PRO A 208 14.58 -1.41 -15.93
N SER A 209 13.85 -0.47 -15.34
CA SER A 209 13.57 0.84 -15.94
C SER A 209 14.85 1.65 -16.15
N ILE A 210 15.75 1.64 -15.16
CA ILE A 210 17.06 2.28 -15.26
C ILE A 210 17.92 1.60 -16.33
N MET A 211 17.90 0.26 -16.39
CA MET A 211 18.66 -0.51 -17.40
C MET A 211 18.19 -0.18 -18.83
N ILE A 212 16.88 -0.21 -19.08
CA ILE A 212 16.31 0.09 -20.41
C ILE A 212 16.64 1.53 -20.85
N THR A 213 16.53 2.49 -19.92
CA THR A 213 16.87 3.89 -20.20
C THR A 213 18.36 4.06 -20.54
N SER A 214 19.22 3.34 -19.83
CA SER A 214 20.68 3.36 -20.07
C SER A 214 21.02 2.82 -21.46
N ILE A 215 20.34 1.74 -21.89
CA ILE A 215 20.48 1.20 -23.25
C ILE A 215 20.03 2.24 -24.30
N GLY A 216 18.94 2.98 -24.02
CA GLY A 216 18.47 4.07 -24.89
C GLY A 216 19.52 5.14 -25.13
N VAL A 217 20.28 5.52 -24.10
CA VAL A 217 21.40 6.48 -24.23
C VAL A 217 22.57 5.87 -25.01
N LEU A 218 22.90 4.59 -24.78
CA LEU A 218 23.97 3.90 -25.51
C LEU A 218 23.69 3.79 -27.01
N CYS A 219 22.43 3.89 -27.46
CA CYS A 219 22.07 3.91 -28.88
C CYS A 219 22.69 5.09 -29.65
N PHE A 220 23.16 6.16 -28.99
CA PHE A 220 23.90 7.24 -29.66
C PHE A 220 25.25 6.77 -30.21
N LEU A 221 25.86 5.76 -29.59
CA LEU A 221 27.15 5.19 -30.02
C LEU A 221 26.99 4.26 -31.23
N LEU A 222 25.78 3.79 -31.53
CA LEU A 222 25.55 2.90 -32.65
C LEU A 222 25.67 3.70 -33.97
N PRO A 223 26.51 3.26 -34.93
CA PRO A 223 26.65 3.93 -36.22
C PRO A 223 25.35 3.82 -37.03
N VAL A 224 25.07 4.85 -37.84
CA VAL A 224 23.84 4.92 -38.64
C VAL A 224 23.82 3.86 -39.75
N ASP A 225 24.98 3.39 -40.20
CA ASP A 225 25.14 2.38 -41.26
C ASP A 225 24.52 1.02 -40.90
N SER A 226 24.29 0.75 -39.61
CA SER A 226 23.69 -0.51 -39.16
C SER A 226 22.23 -0.69 -39.57
N GLY A 227 21.50 0.38 -39.93
CA GLY A 227 20.07 0.34 -40.26
C GLY A 227 19.12 0.09 -39.07
N GLU A 228 19.58 -0.60 -38.03
CA GLU A 228 18.78 -1.00 -36.86
C GLU A 228 18.56 0.12 -35.82
N LYS A 229 19.28 1.24 -35.96
CA LYS A 229 19.29 2.34 -34.99
C LYS A 229 17.90 2.95 -34.74
N ALA A 230 17.12 3.16 -35.81
CA ALA A 230 15.77 3.71 -35.69
C ALA A 230 14.81 2.74 -34.99
N SER A 231 14.87 1.47 -35.40
CA SER A 231 14.04 0.39 -34.85
C SER A 231 14.29 0.21 -33.35
N LEU A 232 15.56 0.13 -32.94
CA LEU A 232 15.97 -0.06 -31.54
C LEU A 232 15.42 1.03 -30.61
N VAL A 233 15.55 2.29 -31.01
CA VAL A 233 15.14 3.43 -30.17
C VAL A 233 13.61 3.55 -30.06
N ILE A 234 12.88 3.22 -31.13
CA ILE A 234 11.40 3.13 -31.10
C ILE A 234 10.95 2.00 -30.19
N MET A 235 11.58 0.81 -30.28
CA MET A 235 11.25 -0.33 -29.42
C MET A 235 11.49 -0.02 -27.93
N ILE A 236 12.59 0.64 -27.60
CA ILE A 236 12.90 1.05 -26.22
C ILE A 236 11.85 2.02 -25.68
N THR A 237 11.46 3.02 -26.48
CA THR A 237 10.43 4.00 -26.08
C THR A 237 9.07 3.34 -25.88
N LEU A 238 8.69 2.44 -26.79
CA LEU A 238 7.44 1.68 -26.65
C LEU A 238 7.46 0.78 -25.41
N ALA A 239 8.57 0.08 -25.16
CA ALA A 239 8.73 -0.76 -23.97
C ALA A 239 8.59 0.06 -22.68
N MET A 240 9.22 1.25 -22.63
CA MET A 240 9.09 2.16 -21.47
C MET A 240 7.65 2.65 -21.27
N SER A 241 6.93 3.01 -22.34
CA SER A 241 5.52 3.38 -22.26
C SER A 241 4.65 2.25 -21.70
N VAL A 242 4.87 1.00 -22.14
CA VAL A 242 4.14 -0.17 -21.64
C VAL A 242 4.46 -0.42 -20.16
N PHE A 243 5.73 -0.34 -19.76
CA PHE A 243 6.11 -0.47 -18.35
C PHE A 243 5.45 0.60 -17.47
N GLN A 244 5.42 1.85 -17.92
CA GLN A 244 4.75 2.92 -17.20
C GLN A 244 3.25 2.68 -17.05
N LEU A 245 2.57 2.21 -18.10
CA LEU A 245 1.14 1.89 -18.04
C LEU A 245 0.87 0.75 -17.04
N LEU A 246 1.70 -0.30 -17.04
CA LEU A 246 1.58 -1.39 -16.07
C LEU A 246 1.73 -0.93 -14.62
N VAL A 247 2.60 0.05 -14.36
CA VAL A 247 2.76 0.63 -13.02
C VAL A 247 1.59 1.54 -12.66
N ALA A 248 1.10 2.34 -13.62
CA ALA A 248 -0.04 3.22 -13.42
C ALA A 248 -1.33 2.46 -13.06
N ASP A 249 -1.57 1.30 -13.69
CA ASP A 249 -2.73 0.43 -13.40
C ASP A 249 -2.72 -0.16 -11.98
N LYS A 250 -1.55 -0.19 -11.32
CA LYS A 250 -1.40 -0.72 -9.95
C LYS A 250 -1.54 0.32 -8.87
N LEU A 251 -1.56 1.60 -9.22
CA LEU A 251 -1.65 2.70 -8.26
C LEU A 251 -3.08 3.25 -8.24
N PRO A 252 -3.59 3.69 -7.08
CA PRO A 252 -4.89 4.33 -7.03
C PRO A 252 -4.93 5.60 -7.87
N PRO A 253 -6.03 5.88 -8.59
CA PRO A 253 -6.23 7.15 -9.26
C PRO A 253 -6.47 8.24 -8.20
N SER A 254 -5.40 8.87 -7.73
CA SER A 254 -5.47 10.00 -6.78
C SER A 254 -4.78 11.23 -7.37
N ALA A 255 -5.51 12.35 -7.41
CA ALA A 255 -4.97 13.65 -7.78
C ALA A 255 -4.27 14.35 -6.60
N GLU A 256 -4.62 14.01 -5.36
CA GLU A 256 -4.12 14.67 -4.15
C GLU A 256 -2.77 14.10 -3.69
N ALA A 257 -2.52 12.82 -3.94
CA ALA A 257 -1.34 12.09 -3.49
C ALA A 257 -0.59 11.49 -4.69
N THR A 258 -0.11 12.33 -5.61
CA THR A 258 0.63 11.85 -6.79
C THR A 258 1.98 11.25 -6.35
N PRO A 259 2.25 9.97 -6.64
CA PRO A 259 3.47 9.30 -6.18
C PRO A 259 4.74 9.88 -6.81
N TRP A 260 5.83 9.98 -6.04
CA TRP A 260 7.15 10.34 -6.57
C TRP A 260 7.63 9.40 -7.68
N ILE A 261 7.25 8.12 -7.58
CA ILE A 261 7.55 7.12 -8.63
C ILE A 261 6.92 7.48 -9.99
N MET A 262 5.76 8.15 -9.98
CA MET A 262 5.09 8.55 -11.22
C MET A 262 5.85 9.70 -11.90
N PHE A 263 6.38 10.65 -11.13
CA PHE A 263 7.27 11.69 -11.67
C PHE A 263 8.55 11.10 -12.25
N PHE A 264 9.14 10.10 -11.59
CA PHE A 264 10.30 9.36 -12.10
C PHE A 264 10.00 8.69 -13.45
N PHE A 265 8.89 7.97 -13.56
CA PHE A 265 8.51 7.31 -14.82
C PHE A 265 8.22 8.30 -15.95
N ASN A 266 7.48 9.38 -15.67
CA ASN A 266 7.21 10.42 -16.66
C ASN A 266 8.50 11.11 -17.12
N PHE A 267 9.45 11.35 -16.20
CA PHE A 267 10.75 11.92 -16.54
C PHE A 267 11.53 11.00 -17.48
N ILE A 268 11.61 9.71 -17.16
CA ILE A 268 12.29 8.72 -18.01
C ILE A 268 11.61 8.61 -19.38
N LEU A 269 10.27 8.54 -19.42
CA LEU A 269 9.54 8.47 -20.69
C LEU A 269 9.80 9.72 -21.53
N GLY A 270 9.75 10.91 -20.93
CA GLY A 270 10.08 12.17 -21.60
C GLY A 270 11.50 12.18 -22.16
N MET A 271 12.49 11.73 -21.39
CA MET A 271 13.87 11.59 -21.85
C MET A 271 13.96 10.61 -23.03
N SER A 272 13.28 9.47 -22.96
CA SER A 272 13.27 8.48 -24.06
C SER A 272 12.66 9.04 -25.36
N ALA A 273 11.60 9.85 -25.25
CA ALA A 273 10.98 10.53 -26.39
C ALA A 273 11.91 11.57 -27.01
N ILE A 274 12.62 12.34 -26.19
CA ILE A 274 13.64 13.30 -26.66
C ILE A 274 14.76 12.55 -27.36
N THR A 275 15.28 11.46 -26.78
CA THR A 275 16.34 10.67 -27.42
C THR A 275 15.88 10.12 -28.77
N THR A 276 14.65 9.63 -28.88
CA THR A 276 14.07 9.16 -30.14
C THR A 276 14.01 10.26 -31.19
N THR A 277 13.53 11.44 -30.81
CA THR A 277 13.42 12.59 -31.72
C THR A 277 14.79 13.01 -32.25
N ILE A 278 15.80 13.11 -31.37
CA ILE A 278 17.17 13.47 -31.77
C ILE A 278 17.76 12.41 -32.70
N GLN A 279 17.56 11.13 -32.41
CA GLN A 279 18.11 10.04 -33.22
C GLN A 279 17.50 10.01 -34.62
N VAL A 280 16.19 10.21 -34.76
CA VAL A 280 15.52 10.35 -36.07
C VAL A 280 16.06 11.56 -36.83
N ALA A 281 16.30 12.68 -36.14
CA ALA A 281 16.92 13.86 -36.75
C ALA A 281 18.34 13.57 -37.25
N VAL A 282 19.17 12.87 -36.46
CA VAL A 282 20.53 12.45 -36.85
C VAL A 282 20.49 11.55 -38.09
N ILE A 283 19.57 10.57 -38.12
CA ILE A 283 19.40 9.67 -39.28
C ILE A 283 18.98 10.46 -40.52
N ASN A 284 18.02 11.40 -40.40
CA ASN A 284 17.58 12.23 -41.52
C ASN A 284 18.70 13.15 -42.04
N ILE A 285 19.52 13.72 -41.15
CA ILE A 285 20.69 14.53 -41.54
C ILE A 285 21.72 13.68 -42.26
N TYR A 286 22.00 12.47 -41.75
CA TYR A 286 22.95 11.51 -42.36
C TYR A 286 22.57 11.18 -43.81
N TYR A 287 21.33 10.79 -44.06
CA TYR A 287 20.87 10.45 -45.41
C TYR A 287 20.69 11.67 -46.34
N ARG A 288 20.54 12.89 -45.80
CA ARG A 288 20.50 14.13 -46.60
C ARG A 288 21.89 14.74 -46.85
N GLY A 289 22.96 14.13 -46.37
CA GLY A 289 24.33 14.66 -46.29
C GLY A 289 25.03 15.01 -47.60
N GLU A 290 24.36 14.94 -48.76
CA GLU A 290 24.93 15.35 -50.06
C GLU A 290 24.88 16.87 -50.32
N LYS A 291 24.28 17.66 -49.42
CA LYS A 291 24.25 19.14 -49.54
C LYS A 291 25.44 19.78 -48.84
N GLU A 292 26.09 20.74 -49.50
CA GLU A 292 27.17 21.52 -48.91
C GLU A 292 26.74 22.15 -47.57
N VAL A 293 27.47 21.82 -46.50
CA VAL A 293 27.17 22.32 -45.16
C VAL A 293 27.44 23.83 -45.10
N PRO A 294 26.49 24.67 -44.65
CA PRO A 294 26.70 26.11 -44.51
C PRO A 294 27.94 26.45 -43.67
N GLU A 295 28.73 27.42 -44.12
CA GLU A 295 29.99 27.81 -43.48
C GLU A 295 29.84 28.25 -42.01
N TRP A 296 28.69 28.83 -41.65
CA TRP A 296 28.40 29.21 -40.27
C TRP A 296 28.23 27.98 -39.34
N ILE A 297 27.72 26.85 -39.84
CA ILE A 297 27.59 25.60 -39.09
C ILE A 297 28.97 24.94 -38.93
N LYS A 298 29.78 24.93 -39.99
CA LYS A 298 31.15 24.40 -39.93
C LYS A 298 31.98 25.12 -38.88
N LYS A 299 32.05 26.45 -38.93
CA LYS A 299 32.88 27.26 -38.02
C LYS A 299 32.29 27.44 -36.63
N GLY A 300 30.96 27.56 -36.52
CA GLY A 300 30.28 27.87 -35.26
C GLY A 300 29.94 26.64 -34.40
N ILE A 301 29.72 25.47 -35.01
CA ILE A 301 29.25 24.27 -34.30
C ILE A 301 30.24 23.13 -34.45
N ILE A 302 30.59 22.73 -35.68
CA ILE A 302 31.36 21.50 -35.95
C ILE A 302 32.80 21.59 -35.42
N VAL A 303 33.53 22.64 -35.78
CA VAL A 303 34.93 22.85 -35.35
C VAL A 303 35.08 22.90 -33.81
N PRO A 304 34.28 23.69 -33.05
CA PRO A 304 34.38 23.69 -31.59
C PRO A 304 33.95 22.36 -30.95
N LEU A 305 32.95 21.65 -31.49
CA LEU A 305 32.56 20.32 -30.99
C LEU A 305 33.65 19.27 -31.22
N CYS A 306 34.25 19.24 -32.40
CA CYS A 306 35.35 18.31 -32.69
C CYS A 306 36.57 18.57 -31.81
N LEU A 307 36.89 19.84 -31.55
CA LEU A 307 37.92 20.25 -30.60
C LEU A 307 37.60 19.81 -29.16
N MET A 308 36.35 19.99 -28.72
CA MET A 308 35.90 19.60 -27.38
C MET A 308 35.88 18.07 -27.17
N MET A 309 35.51 17.31 -28.21
CA MET A 309 35.38 15.86 -28.17
C MET A 309 36.65 15.11 -28.62
N PHE A 310 37.73 15.83 -28.96
CA PHE A 310 38.99 15.27 -29.49
C PHE A 310 38.80 14.37 -30.73
N VAL A 311 37.85 14.73 -31.60
CA VAL A 311 37.54 13.96 -32.82
C VAL A 311 38.28 14.56 -34.01
N LYS A 312 39.02 13.72 -34.75
CA LYS A 312 39.76 14.13 -35.95
C LYS A 312 38.84 14.17 -37.18
N ILE A 313 38.75 15.33 -37.84
CA ILE A 313 37.98 15.47 -39.08
C ILE A 313 38.83 14.93 -40.25
N PRO A 314 38.39 13.88 -40.96
CA PRO A 314 39.09 13.42 -42.16
C PRO A 314 38.85 14.42 -43.31
N GLY A 315 39.91 14.99 -43.87
CA GLY A 315 39.85 15.65 -45.19
C GLY A 315 40.28 17.12 -45.29
N ASN A 316 40.78 17.79 -44.24
CA ASN A 316 41.34 19.13 -44.42
C ASN A 316 42.87 19.17 -44.18
N PRO A 317 43.70 19.17 -45.24
CA PRO A 317 45.15 19.25 -45.11
C PRO A 317 45.66 20.64 -44.65
N SER A 318 44.79 21.63 -44.41
CA SER A 318 45.21 23.01 -44.08
C SER A 318 44.61 23.62 -42.80
N SER A 319 43.91 22.85 -41.96
CA SER A 319 43.58 23.30 -40.60
C SER A 319 44.33 22.46 -39.57
N THR A 320 45.52 22.95 -39.21
CA THR A 320 46.25 22.64 -37.99
C THR A 320 45.29 22.61 -36.80
N CYS A 321 44.89 21.42 -36.36
CA CYS A 321 44.08 21.25 -35.15
C CYS A 321 44.62 20.18 -34.19
N CYS A 322 45.85 19.70 -34.42
CA CYS A 322 46.67 18.98 -33.44
C CYS A 322 48.02 18.68 -34.10
N ASN A 323 48.95 19.64 -34.09
CA ASN A 323 50.36 19.25 -34.00
C ASN A 323 50.64 19.13 -32.51
N GLU A 324 50.93 17.89 -32.11
CA GLU A 324 51.39 17.47 -30.79
C GLU A 324 50.38 17.58 -29.64
N VAL A 325 49.58 16.53 -29.42
CA VAL A 325 49.54 15.81 -28.13
C VAL A 325 49.17 14.34 -28.40
N PHE A 326 50.00 13.48 -27.82
CA PHE A 326 50.00 12.03 -27.76
C PHE A 326 48.64 11.34 -27.45
N ILE A 327 48.57 10.06 -27.85
CA ILE A 327 47.58 9.00 -27.52
C ILE A 327 46.52 8.75 -28.62
N CYS A 328 46.92 8.01 -29.65
CA CYS A 328 46.12 6.90 -30.22
C CYS A 328 46.94 6.16 -31.29
N SER A 329 47.84 5.28 -30.84
CA SER A 329 48.63 4.36 -31.67
C SER A 329 48.27 2.89 -31.37
N ILE A 330 46.99 2.57 -31.14
CA ILE A 330 46.64 1.19 -30.72
C ILE A 330 45.58 0.49 -31.59
N LEU A 331 44.96 1.11 -32.59
CA LEU A 331 43.94 0.41 -33.39
C LEU A 331 44.09 0.56 -34.91
N TYR A 332 45.32 0.46 -35.41
CA TYR A 332 45.55 0.18 -36.83
C TYR A 332 46.81 -0.67 -37.00
N ASN A 333 46.70 -1.96 -36.66
CA ASN A 333 47.51 -3.03 -37.23
C ASN A 333 46.90 -4.40 -36.86
N SER A 334 45.88 -4.80 -37.61
CA SER A 334 45.64 -6.19 -38.03
C SER A 334 44.55 -6.26 -39.09
#